data_AF-A0A8J7XIT0-F1
#
_entry.id   AF-A0A8J7XIT0-F1
#
_cell.length_a   1.000
_cell.length_b   1.000
_cell.length_c   1.000
_cell.angle_alpha   90.00
_cell.angle_beta   90.00
_cell.angle_gamma   90.00
#
_symmetry.space_group_name_H-M   'P 1'
#
loop_
_entity.id
_entity.type
_entity.pdbx_description
1 polymer ?
#
loop_
_entity_poly.entity_id
_entity_poly.type
_entity_poly.pdbx_seq_one_letter_code
_entity_poly.pdbx_strand_id
1 'polypeptide(L)'
;VSFDRNREPVFLSFLEFGVEDVVGSAVAEMDVKQGAKVWGVMRSVSGGRLKGWIYGYMGEDPPWLVSWKPGGGNPGEQWVLAQLNHWPGTGGDWLSDENNPNALDIAANMIFYSLDMPLISDIMTRREARRLFTNLQSQKSVILSMMEWAETFGADIAPISKRLMDLEREMEGAIDDYIDQDYPAAIVFLQSVSTRVAGMSDDTVRLKDRALFWVYVIEWSVTTATILIFGMLTWTLMVRRWLYRQVSQTRLTGVHD
;
A
#
# COMPACT_ATOMS: atom_id res chain seq x y z
N VAL A 1 5.90 -8.40 26.13
CA VAL A 1 5.20 -7.52 27.11
C VAL A 1 4.27 -8.40 27.94
N SER A 2 3.90 -8.01 29.16
CA SER A 2 2.83 -8.66 29.95
C SER A 2 1.68 -7.70 30.16
N PHE A 3 0.44 -8.09 29.84
CA PHE A 3 -0.75 -7.30 30.16
C PHE A 3 -1.37 -7.74 31.49
N ASP A 4 -1.96 -6.80 32.21
CA ASP A 4 -2.67 -7.07 33.46
C ASP A 4 -4.04 -7.72 33.16
N ARG A 5 -4.18 -9.00 33.50
CA ARG A 5 -5.39 -9.79 33.21
C ARG A 5 -6.58 -9.45 34.11
N ASN A 6 -6.33 -8.76 35.23
CA ASN A 6 -7.37 -8.41 36.19
C ASN A 6 -8.02 -7.05 35.88
N ARG A 7 -7.61 -6.38 34.79
CA ARG A 7 -8.11 -5.07 34.37
C ARG A 7 -9.18 -5.17 33.28
N GLU A 8 -9.68 -3.99 32.89
CA GLU A 8 -10.64 -3.81 31.81
C GLU A 8 -10.16 -4.51 30.51
N PRO A 9 -11.09 -5.07 29.73
CA PRO A 9 -10.79 -6.06 28.69
C PRO A 9 -10.10 -5.52 27.42
N VAL A 10 -9.53 -4.32 27.45
CA VAL A 10 -8.97 -3.59 26.29
C VAL A 10 -8.00 -4.45 25.48
N PHE A 11 -7.14 -5.20 26.18
CA PHE A 11 -6.10 -6.03 25.55
C PHE A 11 -6.36 -7.53 25.63
N LEU A 12 -7.42 -7.96 26.35
CA LEU A 12 -7.63 -9.38 26.67
C LEU A 12 -7.93 -10.23 25.42
N SER A 13 -8.67 -9.69 24.46
CA SER A 13 -8.97 -10.38 23.19
C SER A 13 -7.71 -10.62 22.34
N PHE A 14 -6.65 -9.85 22.52
CA PHE A 14 -5.39 -10.02 21.78
C PHE A 14 -4.44 -11.05 22.40
N LEU A 15 -4.66 -11.47 23.65
CA LEU A 15 -3.79 -12.43 24.33
C LEU A 15 -3.74 -13.77 23.61
N GLU A 16 -4.86 -14.22 23.07
CA GLU A 16 -4.96 -15.47 22.29
C GLU A 16 -4.15 -15.42 20.99
N PHE A 17 -3.84 -14.22 20.49
CA PHE A 17 -3.08 -14.00 19.26
C PHE A 17 -1.58 -13.76 19.50
N GLY A 18 -1.07 -14.10 20.69
CA GLY A 18 0.37 -14.05 20.98
C GLY A 18 0.95 -12.64 21.10
N VAL A 19 0.11 -11.64 21.40
CA VAL A 19 0.54 -10.24 21.47
C VAL A 19 1.63 -9.99 22.53
N GLU A 20 1.69 -10.84 23.56
CA GLU A 20 2.73 -10.78 24.61
C GLU A 20 4.10 -11.26 24.13
N ASP A 21 4.13 -12.13 23.11
CA ASP A 21 5.33 -12.77 22.57
C ASP A 21 6.08 -11.85 21.59
N VAL A 22 5.45 -10.75 21.16
CA VAL A 22 6.08 -9.75 20.30
C VAL A 22 7.20 -9.05 21.06
N VAL A 23 8.41 -9.14 20.50
CA VAL A 23 9.60 -8.49 21.02
C VAL A 23 9.72 -7.10 20.39
N GLY A 24 9.59 -6.05 21.19
CA GLY A 24 9.92 -4.68 20.78
C GLY A 24 11.41 -4.37 20.97
N SER A 25 11.91 -3.35 20.28
CA SER A 25 13.22 -2.74 20.57
C SER A 25 13.09 -1.30 21.04
N ALA A 26 14.21 -0.73 21.51
CA ALA A 26 14.36 0.68 21.87
C ALA A 26 13.29 1.16 22.87
N VAL A 27 13.45 0.73 24.12
CA VAL A 27 12.56 1.07 25.23
C VAL A 27 13.00 2.38 25.90
N ALA A 28 12.03 3.17 26.36
CA ALA A 28 12.27 4.32 27.22
C ALA A 28 11.90 4.03 28.69
N GLU A 29 12.52 4.75 29.63
CA GLU A 29 12.07 4.74 31.02
C GLU A 29 10.75 5.49 31.15
N MET A 30 9.80 4.96 31.93
CA MET A 30 8.53 5.62 32.18
C MET A 30 8.21 5.63 33.68
N ASP A 31 8.07 6.83 34.22
CA ASP A 31 7.56 7.05 35.58
C ASP A 31 6.04 7.23 35.55
N VAL A 32 5.32 6.36 36.26
CA VAL A 32 3.86 6.38 36.33
C VAL A 32 3.40 7.50 37.25
N LYS A 33 2.65 8.47 36.71
CA LYS A 33 2.02 9.52 37.52
C LYS A 33 0.89 8.96 38.38
N GLN A 34 0.66 9.58 39.54
CA GLN A 34 -0.47 9.23 40.42
C GLN A 34 -1.80 9.35 39.66
N GLY A 35 -2.63 8.31 39.74
CA GLY A 35 -3.92 8.25 39.05
C GLY A 35 -3.87 7.65 37.64
N ALA A 36 -2.69 7.34 37.11
CA ALA A 36 -2.56 6.66 35.83
C ALA A 36 -2.82 5.15 35.95
N LYS A 37 -3.39 4.56 34.90
CA LYS A 37 -3.62 3.13 34.74
C LYS A 37 -2.43 2.50 34.01
N VAL A 38 -1.76 1.52 34.63
CA VAL A 38 -0.76 0.69 33.95
C VAL A 38 -1.47 -0.50 33.31
N TRP A 39 -1.34 -0.66 32.01
CA TRP A 39 -2.00 -1.71 31.23
C TRP A 39 -1.08 -2.88 30.93
N GLY A 40 0.20 -2.60 30.72
CA GLY A 40 1.20 -3.61 30.47
C GLY A 40 2.55 -3.23 31.03
N VAL A 41 3.32 -4.26 31.38
CA VAL A 41 4.70 -4.16 31.87
C VAL A 41 5.65 -4.86 30.93
N MET A 42 6.89 -4.41 30.90
CA MET A 42 7.93 -5.02 30.07
C MET A 42 8.47 -6.24 30.79
N ARG A 43 8.44 -7.40 30.13
CA ARG A 43 9.18 -8.58 30.61
C ARG A 43 10.58 -8.55 30.01
N SER A 44 11.59 -8.68 30.87
CA SER A 44 12.97 -8.89 30.42
C SER A 44 13.10 -10.27 29.78
N VAL A 45 13.57 -10.34 28.53
CA VAL A 45 13.94 -11.62 27.90
C VAL A 45 15.19 -12.15 28.62
N SER A 46 15.04 -13.21 29.40
CA SER A 46 16.10 -13.80 30.21
C SER A 46 17.29 -14.21 29.33
N GLY A 47 18.46 -13.60 29.57
CA GLY A 47 19.73 -13.99 28.92
C GLY A 47 20.39 -12.92 28.04
N GLY A 48 19.74 -11.77 27.82
CA GLY A 48 20.34 -10.68 27.06
C GLY A 48 21.48 -9.98 27.82
N ARG A 49 22.65 -9.86 27.18
CA ARG A 49 23.85 -9.13 27.67
C ARG A 49 23.56 -7.65 28.05
N LEU A 50 22.42 -7.11 27.61
CA LEU A 50 21.90 -5.77 27.89
C LEU A 50 21.16 -5.61 29.23
N LYS A 51 20.86 -6.70 29.94
CA LYS A 51 20.15 -6.66 31.23
C LYS A 51 20.91 -5.84 32.29
N GLY A 52 22.24 -5.73 32.17
CA GLY A 52 23.08 -5.00 33.13
C GLY A 52 23.42 -3.56 32.77
N TRP A 53 23.33 -3.14 31.51
CA TRP A 53 23.77 -1.79 31.09
C TRP A 53 22.64 -0.78 30.94
N ILE A 54 21.42 -1.23 30.61
CA ILE A 54 20.22 -0.37 30.49
C ILE A 54 19.21 -0.69 31.60
N TYR A 55 19.00 -1.98 31.89
CA TYR A 55 17.97 -2.43 32.83
C TYR A 55 18.48 -2.72 34.25
N GLY A 56 19.79 -2.53 34.52
CA GLY A 56 20.38 -2.79 35.83
C GLY A 56 19.91 -1.85 36.95
N TYR A 57 19.22 -0.76 36.58
CA TYR A 57 18.71 0.27 37.49
C TYR A 57 17.18 0.35 37.54
N MET A 58 16.48 -0.33 36.62
CA MET A 58 15.02 -0.39 36.62
C MET A 58 14.59 -1.59 37.46
N GLY A 59 13.64 -1.41 38.38
CA GLY A 59 13.13 -2.47 39.25
C GLY A 59 12.51 -3.67 38.52
N GLU A 60 11.78 -4.51 39.25
CA GLU A 60 11.07 -5.65 38.65
C GLU A 60 9.98 -5.13 37.68
N ASP A 61 10.12 -5.53 36.40
CA ASP A 61 9.21 -5.29 35.25
C ASP A 61 8.67 -3.85 35.09
N PRO A 62 9.42 -2.92 34.44
CA PRO A 62 9.00 -1.53 34.30
C PRO A 62 7.70 -1.37 33.48
N PRO A 63 6.90 -0.33 33.76
CA PRO A 63 5.65 -0.04 33.05
C PRO A 63 5.93 0.21 31.57
N TRP A 64 5.16 -0.46 30.71
CA TRP A 64 5.28 -0.34 29.27
C TRP A 64 4.19 0.54 28.66
N LEU A 65 2.94 0.28 29.04
CA LEU A 65 1.77 0.98 28.51
C LEU A 65 0.98 1.55 29.66
N VAL A 66 0.80 2.87 29.64
CA VAL A 66 0.10 3.62 30.67
C VAL A 66 -0.94 4.52 30.02
N SER A 67 -2.08 4.68 30.67
CA SER A 67 -3.06 5.69 30.29
C SER A 67 -3.50 6.53 31.48
N TRP A 68 -3.98 7.74 31.22
CA TRP A 68 -4.67 8.54 32.24
C TRP A 68 -5.65 9.53 31.60
N LYS A 69 -6.70 9.90 32.34
CA LYS A 69 -7.53 11.06 32.02
C LYS A 69 -6.98 12.29 32.76
N PRO A 70 -6.41 13.29 32.08
CA PRO A 70 -5.98 14.53 32.74
C PRO A 70 -7.18 15.23 33.40
N GLY A 71 -6.98 16.10 34.38
CA GLY A 71 -8.11 16.86 34.96
C GLY A 71 -8.70 17.88 33.97
N GLY A 72 -10.02 18.11 34.01
CA GLY A 72 -10.72 19.05 33.13
C GLY A 72 -12.17 18.64 32.87
N GLY A 73 -12.99 19.51 32.27
CA GLY A 73 -14.43 19.25 32.10
C GLY A 73 -14.80 18.06 31.19
N ASN A 74 -13.95 17.76 30.19
CA ASN A 74 -14.08 16.55 29.36
C ASN A 74 -12.72 16.15 28.74
N PRO A 75 -11.79 15.60 29.53
CA PRO A 75 -10.48 15.22 29.06
C PRO A 75 -10.52 13.84 28.42
N GLY A 76 -10.03 13.72 27.18
CA GLY A 76 -9.83 12.42 26.55
C GLY A 76 -8.78 11.58 27.29
N GLU A 77 -8.86 10.25 27.15
CA GLU A 77 -7.84 9.33 27.65
C GLU A 77 -6.51 9.57 26.92
N GLN A 78 -5.43 9.82 27.67
CA GLN A 78 -4.08 9.93 27.13
C GLN A 78 -3.38 8.59 27.28
N TRP A 79 -2.69 8.15 26.23
CA TRP A 79 -1.93 6.89 26.22
C TRP A 79 -0.46 7.18 25.98
N VAL A 80 0.40 6.50 26.75
CA VAL A 80 1.85 6.56 26.60
C VAL A 80 2.41 5.14 26.57
N LEU A 81 3.28 4.92 25.59
CA LEU A 81 4.03 3.68 25.38
C LEU A 81 5.50 3.98 25.67
N ALA A 82 6.16 3.13 26.46
CA ALA A 82 7.59 3.18 26.73
C ALA A 82 8.40 2.59 25.57
N GLN A 83 8.13 3.06 24.36
CA GLN A 83 8.83 2.62 23.16
C GLN A 83 9.25 3.82 22.32
N LEU A 84 10.45 3.76 21.78
CA LEU A 84 10.97 4.70 20.80
C LEU A 84 10.54 4.22 19.42
N ASN A 85 9.57 4.93 18.84
CA ASN A 85 9.11 4.65 17.49
C ASN A 85 10.22 5.08 16.51
N HIS A 86 10.69 4.15 15.69
CA HIS A 86 11.55 4.38 14.52
C HIS A 86 12.92 5.01 14.80
N TRP A 87 13.83 4.25 15.43
CA TRP A 87 15.27 4.51 15.30
C TRP A 87 15.87 3.61 14.19
N PRO A 88 16.61 4.16 13.21
CA PRO A 88 17.21 3.37 12.13
C PRO A 88 18.11 2.26 12.69
N GLY A 89 17.78 1.00 12.42
CA GLY A 89 18.58 -0.17 12.81
C GLY A 89 18.23 -0.83 14.15
N THR A 90 17.27 -0.31 14.93
CA THR A 90 16.70 -1.01 16.09
C THR A 90 15.43 -1.73 15.66
N GLY A 91 15.46 -3.05 15.61
CA GLY A 91 14.41 -3.87 15.00
C GLY A 91 13.00 -3.61 15.54
N GLY A 92 12.02 -3.46 14.64
CA GLY A 92 10.58 -3.56 14.90
C GLY A 92 9.97 -2.67 15.99
N ASP A 93 9.22 -1.66 15.57
CA ASP A 93 8.22 -1.03 16.43
C ASP A 93 7.16 -2.09 16.83
N TRP A 94 6.78 -2.19 18.10
CA TRP A 94 5.78 -3.16 18.55
C TRP A 94 4.40 -2.85 17.96
N LEU A 95 4.14 -1.59 17.63
CA LEU A 95 2.95 -1.14 16.91
C LEU A 95 3.10 -1.18 15.38
N SER A 96 4.20 -1.72 14.84
CA SER A 96 4.28 -1.97 13.40
C SER A 96 3.57 -3.25 13.03
N ASP A 97 2.86 -3.23 11.89
CA ASP A 97 2.22 -4.42 11.31
C ASP A 97 3.27 -5.48 10.90
N GLU A 98 4.53 -5.07 10.65
CA GLU A 98 5.66 -5.96 10.35
C GLU A 98 6.06 -6.84 11.55
N ASN A 99 6.02 -6.29 12.76
CA ASN A 99 6.44 -6.99 13.99
C ASN A 99 5.24 -7.58 14.74
N ASN A 100 4.10 -6.90 14.68
CA ASN A 100 2.87 -7.29 15.37
C ASN A 100 1.67 -7.16 14.40
N PRO A 101 1.19 -8.29 13.85
CA PRO A 101 0.03 -8.29 12.95
C PRO A 101 -1.26 -7.73 13.56
N ASN A 102 -1.33 -7.66 14.91
CA ASN A 102 -2.48 -7.15 15.65
C ASN A 102 -2.33 -5.66 16.02
N ALA A 103 -1.21 -5.00 15.69
CA ALA A 103 -0.89 -3.66 16.17
C ALA A 103 -1.99 -2.63 15.89
N LEU A 104 -2.51 -2.60 14.66
CA LEU A 104 -3.55 -1.66 14.26
C LEU A 104 -4.88 -1.92 14.96
N ASP A 105 -5.20 -3.18 15.23
CA ASP A 105 -6.43 -3.55 15.94
C ASP A 105 -6.33 -3.20 17.43
N ILE A 106 -5.13 -3.32 18.02
CA ILE A 106 -4.83 -2.89 19.38
C ILE A 106 -4.95 -1.37 19.53
N ALA A 107 -4.34 -0.61 18.61
CA ALA A 107 -4.45 0.84 18.57
C ALA A 107 -5.91 1.29 18.43
N ALA A 108 -6.70 0.58 17.62
CA ALA A 108 -8.12 0.85 17.50
C ALA A 108 -8.90 0.56 18.79
N ASN A 109 -8.59 -0.53 19.51
CA ASN A 109 -9.20 -0.80 20.82
C ASN A 109 -8.86 0.29 21.84
N MET A 110 -7.65 0.84 21.81
CA MET A 110 -7.29 2.00 22.65
C MET A 110 -8.16 3.22 22.32
N ILE A 111 -8.39 3.50 21.04
CA ILE A 111 -9.27 4.60 20.59
C ILE A 111 -10.71 4.33 21.01
N PHE A 112 -11.23 3.12 20.80
CA PHE A 112 -12.59 2.74 21.15
C PHE A 112 -12.83 2.86 22.65
N TYR A 113 -11.90 2.34 23.44
CA TYR A 113 -11.92 2.52 24.89
C TYR A 113 -11.93 4.02 25.29
N SER A 114 -11.12 4.84 24.63
CA SER A 114 -11.02 6.28 24.93
C SER A 114 -12.30 7.06 24.61
N LEU A 115 -13.09 6.55 23.66
CA LEU A 115 -14.38 7.11 23.22
C LEU A 115 -15.57 6.45 23.94
N ASP A 116 -15.31 5.61 24.94
CA ASP A 116 -16.32 4.80 25.64
C ASP A 116 -17.20 3.97 24.65
N MET A 117 -16.60 3.56 23.53
CA MET A 117 -17.23 2.71 22.51
C MET A 117 -17.01 1.22 22.83
N PRO A 118 -17.87 0.32 22.34
CA PRO A 118 -17.64 -1.11 22.47
C PRO A 118 -16.28 -1.52 21.90
N LEU A 119 -15.59 -2.40 22.61
CA LEU A 119 -14.30 -2.93 22.15
C LEU A 119 -14.51 -3.98 21.06
N ILE A 120 -13.48 -4.17 20.23
CA ILE A 120 -13.47 -5.20 19.18
C ILE A 120 -13.59 -6.58 19.85
N SER A 121 -14.69 -7.26 19.57
CA SER A 121 -14.95 -8.62 20.05
C SER A 121 -14.31 -9.69 19.16
N ASP A 122 -14.31 -9.47 17.84
CA ASP A 122 -13.78 -10.42 16.84
C ASP A 122 -12.70 -9.77 15.97
N ILE A 123 -11.44 -10.02 16.36
CA ILE A 123 -10.26 -9.48 15.70
C ILE A 123 -10.05 -10.11 14.32
N MET A 124 -10.40 -11.39 14.15
CA MET A 124 -10.19 -12.09 12.87
C MET A 124 -11.13 -11.56 11.80
N THR A 125 -12.41 -11.38 12.15
CA THR A 125 -13.39 -10.83 11.21
C THR A 125 -13.07 -9.37 10.85
N ARG A 126 -12.66 -8.55 11.82
CA ARG A 126 -12.17 -7.19 11.54
C ARG A 126 -10.97 -7.18 10.60
N ARG A 127 -9.98 -8.04 10.83
CA ARG A 127 -8.80 -8.15 9.97
C ARG A 127 -9.16 -8.57 8.55
N GLU A 128 -10.09 -9.49 8.39
CA GLU A 128 -10.57 -9.90 7.08
C GLU A 128 -11.23 -8.73 6.33
N ALA A 129 -12.08 -7.96 7.01
CA ALA A 129 -12.66 -6.73 6.43
C ALA A 129 -11.57 -5.74 6.00
N ARG A 130 -10.57 -5.47 6.87
CA ARG A 130 -9.42 -4.60 6.57
C ARG A 130 -8.62 -5.10 5.37
N ARG A 131 -8.38 -6.42 5.27
CA ARG A 131 -7.70 -7.03 4.13
C ARG A 131 -8.47 -6.79 2.83
N LEU A 132 -9.80 -6.94 2.85
CA LEU A 132 -10.65 -6.69 1.69
C LEU A 132 -10.64 -5.21 1.26
N PHE A 133 -10.68 -4.27 2.21
CA PHE A 133 -10.51 -2.84 1.90
C PHE A 133 -9.16 -2.55 1.23
N THR A 134 -8.06 -3.05 1.78
CA THR A 134 -6.72 -2.85 1.20
C THR A 134 -6.61 -3.45 -0.21
N ASN A 135 -7.20 -4.64 -0.42
CA ASN A 135 -7.23 -5.27 -1.74
C ASN A 135 -8.04 -4.44 -2.75
N LEU A 136 -9.22 -3.95 -2.37
CA LEU A 136 -10.04 -3.09 -3.22
C LEU A 136 -9.32 -1.79 -3.56
N GLN A 137 -8.68 -1.16 -2.58
CA GLN A 137 -7.88 0.05 -2.80
C GLN A 137 -6.72 -0.20 -3.77
N SER A 138 -6.07 -1.36 -3.68
CA SER A 138 -5.01 -1.78 -4.60
C SER A 138 -5.53 -2.04 -6.01
N GLN A 139 -6.69 -2.70 -6.15
CA GLN A 139 -7.32 -2.91 -7.45
C GLN A 139 -7.75 -1.59 -8.10
N LYS A 140 -8.31 -0.68 -7.30
CA LYS A 140 -8.70 0.67 -7.74
C LYS A 140 -7.50 1.48 -8.25
N SER A 141 -6.37 1.46 -7.55
CA SER A 141 -5.18 2.20 -7.99
C SER A 141 -4.64 1.68 -9.32
N VAL A 142 -4.70 0.36 -9.55
CA VAL A 142 -4.35 -0.25 -10.84
C VAL A 142 -5.29 0.20 -11.95
N ILE A 143 -6.61 0.20 -11.71
CA ILE A 143 -7.61 0.66 -12.70
C ILE A 143 -7.37 2.13 -13.05
N LEU A 144 -7.18 2.99 -12.04
CA LEU A 144 -6.90 4.42 -12.24
C LEU A 144 -5.63 4.62 -13.07
N SER A 145 -4.54 3.93 -12.74
CA SER A 145 -3.28 4.02 -13.49
C SER A 145 -3.45 3.58 -14.95
N MET A 146 -4.22 2.52 -15.21
CA MET A 146 -4.50 2.08 -16.59
C MET A 146 -5.40 3.06 -17.34
N MET A 147 -6.36 3.71 -16.66
CA MET A 147 -7.20 4.76 -17.25
C MET A 147 -6.36 5.98 -17.64
N GLU A 148 -5.51 6.49 -16.75
CA GLU A 148 -4.59 7.62 -17.02
C GLU A 148 -3.66 7.30 -18.20
N TRP A 149 -3.14 6.07 -18.24
CA TRP A 149 -2.35 5.60 -19.36
C TRP A 149 -3.17 5.60 -20.66
N ALA A 150 -4.39 5.05 -20.66
CA ALA A 150 -5.25 4.98 -21.84
C ALA A 150 -5.69 6.37 -22.33
N GLU A 151 -5.94 7.31 -21.41
CA GLU A 151 -6.25 8.70 -21.70
C GLU A 151 -5.10 9.41 -22.44
N THR A 152 -3.85 9.08 -22.10
CA THR A 152 -2.65 9.59 -22.82
C THR A 152 -2.66 9.19 -24.32
N PHE A 153 -3.36 8.11 -24.68
CA PHE A 153 -3.57 7.67 -26.08
C PHE A 153 -4.90 8.15 -26.68
N GLY A 154 -5.65 9.01 -25.98
CA GLY A 154 -6.92 9.57 -26.43
C GLY A 154 -8.11 8.61 -26.33
N ALA A 155 -8.02 7.57 -25.49
CA ALA A 155 -9.13 6.67 -25.25
C ALA A 155 -10.25 7.35 -24.42
N ASP A 156 -11.52 7.04 -24.71
CA ASP A 156 -12.65 7.51 -23.91
C ASP A 156 -12.76 6.74 -22.59
N ILE A 157 -12.34 7.39 -21.49
CA ILE A 157 -12.38 6.84 -20.12
C ILE A 157 -13.65 7.21 -19.34
N ALA A 158 -14.50 8.09 -19.89
CA ALA A 158 -15.71 8.56 -19.21
C ALA A 158 -16.62 7.44 -18.67
N PRO A 159 -16.89 6.33 -19.39
CA PRO A 159 -17.75 5.27 -18.88
C PRO A 159 -17.15 4.51 -17.69
N ILE A 160 -15.82 4.29 -17.69
CA ILE A 160 -15.13 3.59 -16.59
C ILE A 160 -15.03 4.51 -15.37
N SER A 161 -14.71 5.79 -15.59
CA SER A 161 -14.67 6.80 -14.54
C SER A 161 -16.01 6.93 -13.81
N LYS A 162 -17.11 7.00 -14.56
CA LYS A 162 -18.46 7.04 -13.96
C LYS A 162 -18.74 5.84 -13.07
N ARG A 163 -18.44 4.63 -13.53
CA ARG A 163 -18.61 3.40 -12.74
C ARG A 163 -17.76 3.40 -11.48
N LEU A 164 -16.55 3.96 -11.54
CA LEU A 164 -15.68 4.07 -10.39
C LEU A 164 -16.24 5.03 -9.33
N MET A 165 -16.76 6.19 -9.75
CA MET A 165 -17.43 7.12 -8.82
C MET A 165 -18.68 6.52 -8.17
N ASP A 166 -19.47 5.75 -8.92
CA ASP A 166 -20.63 5.06 -8.36
C ASP A 166 -20.21 4.01 -7.32
N LEU A 167 -19.12 3.29 -7.59
CA LEU A 167 -18.53 2.34 -6.65
C LEU A 167 -18.00 3.01 -5.38
N GLU A 168 -17.35 4.17 -5.50
CA GLU A 168 -16.87 4.93 -4.32
C GLU A 168 -18.01 5.36 -3.41
N ARG A 169 -19.11 5.84 -4.00
CA ARG A 169 -20.31 6.22 -3.23
C ARG A 169 -20.90 5.02 -2.50
N GLU A 170 -20.91 3.86 -3.15
CA GLU A 170 -21.37 2.62 -2.54
C GLU A 170 -20.43 2.16 -1.41
N MET A 171 -19.12 2.38 -1.52
CA MET A 171 -18.16 2.05 -0.47
C MET A 171 -18.35 2.83 0.83
N GLU A 172 -18.97 4.01 0.80
CA GLU A 172 -19.26 4.79 2.01
C GLU A 172 -20.10 3.97 3.00
N GLY A 173 -21.10 3.21 2.53
CA GLY A 173 -21.90 2.34 3.40
C GLY A 173 -21.09 1.22 4.06
N ALA A 174 -20.10 0.65 3.36
CA ALA A 174 -19.24 -0.38 3.94
C ALA A 174 -18.31 0.17 5.02
N ILE A 175 -17.91 1.44 4.89
CA ILE A 175 -17.09 2.14 5.89
C ILE A 175 -17.93 2.37 7.14
N ASP A 176 -19.19 2.77 6.99
CA ASP A 176 -20.13 2.94 8.10
C ASP A 176 -20.32 1.60 8.85
N ASP A 177 -20.63 0.50 8.13
CA ASP A 177 -20.74 -0.84 8.72
C ASP A 177 -19.45 -1.26 9.46
N TYR A 178 -18.28 -0.92 8.93
CA TYR A 178 -16.99 -1.22 9.56
C TYR A 178 -16.73 -0.40 10.83
N ILE A 179 -17.14 0.87 10.86
CA ILE A 179 -17.03 1.75 12.03
C ILE A 179 -17.98 1.27 13.14
N ASP A 180 -19.21 0.88 12.75
CA ASP A 180 -20.23 0.33 13.65
C ASP A 180 -19.93 -1.10 14.11
N GLN A 181 -18.80 -1.66 13.67
CA GLN A 181 -18.31 -3.00 13.99
C GLN A 181 -19.19 -4.15 13.47
N ASP A 182 -20.07 -3.89 12.49
CA ASP A 182 -20.75 -4.93 11.72
C ASP A 182 -19.83 -5.44 10.60
N TYR A 183 -18.72 -6.07 11.03
CA TYR A 183 -17.73 -6.62 10.11
C TYR A 183 -18.30 -7.69 9.16
N PRO A 184 -19.23 -8.58 9.57
CA PRO A 184 -19.86 -9.52 8.65
C PRO A 184 -20.62 -8.83 7.50
N ALA A 185 -21.41 -7.79 7.78
CA ALA A 185 -22.10 -7.03 6.75
C ALA A 185 -21.09 -6.36 5.79
N ALA A 186 -20.07 -5.69 6.36
CA ALA A 186 -19.01 -5.06 5.59
C ALA A 186 -18.28 -6.07 4.67
N ILE A 187 -17.95 -7.27 5.17
CA ILE A 187 -17.26 -8.31 4.39
C ILE A 187 -18.12 -8.76 3.20
N VAL A 188 -19.39 -9.08 3.43
CA VAL A 188 -20.31 -9.52 2.36
C VAL A 188 -20.42 -8.44 1.29
N PHE A 189 -20.54 -7.18 1.71
CA PHE A 189 -20.57 -6.05 0.81
C PHE A 189 -19.26 -5.91 0.00
N LEU A 190 -18.11 -5.91 0.66
CA LEU A 190 -16.80 -5.76 0.02
C LEU A 190 -16.50 -6.89 -0.97
N GLN A 191 -16.92 -8.12 -0.69
CA GLN A 191 -16.81 -9.24 -1.63
C GLN A 191 -17.65 -9.02 -2.90
N SER A 192 -18.87 -8.50 -2.73
CA SER A 192 -19.73 -8.13 -3.86
C SER A 192 -19.12 -7.01 -4.71
N VAL A 193 -18.52 -6.01 -4.06
CA VAL A 193 -17.81 -4.90 -4.72
C VAL A 193 -16.59 -5.43 -5.45
N SER A 194 -15.80 -6.33 -4.85
CA SER A 194 -14.59 -6.88 -5.48
C SER A 194 -14.89 -7.62 -6.78
N THR A 195 -16.02 -8.33 -6.84
CA THR A 195 -16.48 -8.97 -8.09
C THR A 195 -16.78 -7.93 -9.19
N ARG A 196 -17.34 -6.77 -8.83
CA ARG A 196 -17.62 -5.67 -9.76
C ARG A 196 -16.33 -4.95 -10.20
N VAL A 197 -15.40 -4.72 -9.28
CA VAL A 197 -14.08 -4.16 -9.59
C VAL A 197 -13.31 -5.07 -10.55
N ALA A 198 -13.38 -6.39 -10.38
CA ALA A 198 -12.77 -7.33 -11.31
C ALA A 198 -13.32 -7.15 -12.74
N GLY A 199 -14.65 -7.01 -12.89
CA GLY A 199 -15.26 -6.70 -14.18
C GLY A 199 -14.82 -5.36 -14.77
N MET A 200 -14.63 -4.33 -13.93
CA MET A 200 -14.08 -3.05 -14.37
C MET A 200 -12.62 -3.15 -14.81
N SER A 201 -11.83 -4.00 -14.15
CA SER A 201 -10.45 -4.29 -14.54
C SER A 201 -10.40 -4.91 -15.93
N ASP A 202 -11.27 -5.89 -16.22
CA ASP A 202 -11.39 -6.49 -17.57
C ASP A 202 -11.76 -5.46 -18.64
N ASP A 203 -12.70 -4.56 -18.35
CA ASP A 203 -13.08 -3.48 -19.27
C ASP A 203 -11.91 -2.50 -19.51
N THR A 204 -11.12 -2.23 -18.47
CA THR A 204 -9.95 -1.36 -18.56
C THR A 204 -8.81 -2.01 -19.37
N VAL A 205 -8.61 -3.32 -19.22
CA VAL A 205 -7.67 -4.09 -20.05
C VAL A 205 -8.07 -4.04 -21.52
N ARG A 206 -9.37 -4.18 -21.83
CA ARG A 206 -9.86 -4.04 -23.20
C ARG A 206 -9.62 -2.64 -23.77
N LEU A 207 -9.78 -1.61 -22.95
CA LEU A 207 -9.47 -0.23 -23.34
C LEU A 207 -7.98 -0.09 -23.67
N LYS A 208 -7.12 -0.66 -22.81
CA LYS A 208 -5.67 -0.70 -23.02
C LYS A 208 -5.30 -1.38 -24.34
N ASP A 209 -5.90 -2.54 -24.62
CA ASP A 209 -5.61 -3.31 -25.84
C ASP A 209 -6.02 -2.55 -27.11
N ARG A 210 -7.13 -1.82 -27.07
CA ARG A 210 -7.54 -0.93 -28.18
C ARG A 210 -6.56 0.21 -28.41
N ALA A 211 -6.04 0.81 -27.35
CA ALA A 211 -5.03 1.86 -27.46
C ALA A 211 -3.70 1.31 -28.02
N LEU A 212 -3.22 0.17 -27.50
CA LEU A 212 -2.01 -0.49 -28.00
C LEU A 212 -2.11 -0.89 -29.47
N PHE A 213 -3.29 -1.28 -29.93
CA PHE A 213 -3.53 -1.54 -31.35
C PHE A 213 -3.24 -0.31 -32.23
N TRP A 214 -3.70 0.88 -31.82
CA TRP A 214 -3.45 2.10 -32.57
C TRP A 214 -1.97 2.51 -32.54
N VAL A 215 -1.30 2.34 -31.40
CA VAL A 215 0.15 2.56 -31.30
C VAL A 215 0.89 1.68 -32.30
N TYR A 216 0.56 0.40 -32.35
CA TYR A 216 1.12 -0.55 -33.31
C TYR A 216 0.88 -0.10 -34.76
N VAL A 217 -0.36 0.27 -35.12
CA VAL A 217 -0.68 0.74 -36.48
C VAL A 217 0.16 1.97 -36.86
N ILE A 218 0.34 2.92 -35.95
CA ILE A 218 1.16 4.13 -36.19
C ILE A 218 2.63 3.74 -36.36
N GLU A 219 3.16 2.88 -35.49
CA GLU A 219 4.54 2.41 -35.56
C GLU A 219 4.83 1.72 -36.91
N TRP A 220 3.95 0.82 -37.35
CA TRP A 220 4.07 0.18 -38.66
C TRP A 220 3.96 1.16 -39.82
N SER A 221 3.07 2.16 -39.72
CA SER A 221 2.93 3.20 -40.74
C SER A 221 4.19 4.05 -40.84
N VAL A 222 4.79 4.44 -39.71
CA VAL A 222 6.05 5.21 -39.67
C VAL A 222 7.21 4.38 -40.21
N THR A 223 7.29 3.10 -39.83
CA THR A 223 8.36 2.19 -40.27
C THR A 223 8.28 1.94 -41.77
N THR A 224 7.09 1.68 -42.31
CA THR A 224 6.87 1.48 -43.74
C THR A 224 7.12 2.75 -44.54
N ALA A 225 6.65 3.92 -44.07
CA ALA A 225 6.95 5.19 -44.71
C ALA A 225 8.45 5.48 -44.76
N THR A 226 9.17 5.20 -43.66
CA THR A 226 10.62 5.36 -43.58
C THR A 226 11.33 4.47 -44.60
N ILE A 227 10.96 3.18 -44.68
CA ILE A 227 11.51 2.24 -45.67
C ILE A 227 11.23 2.70 -47.11
N LEU A 228 10.02 3.16 -47.40
CA LEU A 228 9.64 3.65 -48.73
C LEU A 228 10.43 4.90 -49.13
N ILE A 229 10.60 5.86 -48.22
CA ILE A 229 11.38 7.07 -48.46
C ILE A 229 12.85 6.72 -48.73
N PHE A 230 13.48 5.89 -47.90
CA PHE A 230 14.87 5.47 -48.12
C PHE A 230 15.04 4.62 -49.37
N GLY A 231 14.07 3.76 -49.68
CA GLY A 231 14.04 2.99 -50.92
C GLY A 231 13.96 3.91 -52.14
N MET A 232 13.07 4.89 -52.11
CA MET A 232 12.90 5.87 -53.20
C MET A 232 14.14 6.74 -53.38
N LEU A 233 14.74 7.23 -52.29
CA LEU A 233 15.97 8.02 -52.33
C LEU A 233 17.14 7.22 -52.92
N THR A 234 17.32 5.98 -52.45
CA THR A 234 18.36 5.08 -52.95
C THR A 234 18.15 4.78 -54.43
N TRP A 235 16.94 4.43 -54.83
CA TRP A 235 16.60 4.16 -56.23
C TRP A 235 16.85 5.39 -57.11
N THR A 236 16.40 6.58 -56.68
CA THR A 236 16.61 7.84 -57.41
C THR A 236 18.09 8.14 -57.59
N LEU A 237 18.92 7.91 -56.56
CA LEU A 237 20.37 8.03 -56.64
C LEU A 237 21.00 7.04 -57.62
N MET A 238 20.56 5.77 -57.61
CA MET A 238 21.05 4.74 -58.53
C MET A 238 20.70 5.07 -59.99
N VAL A 239 19.45 5.47 -60.26
CA VAL A 239 19.00 5.87 -61.61
C VAL A 239 19.77 7.09 -62.10
N ARG A 240 19.96 8.11 -61.26
CA ARG A 240 20.78 9.27 -61.60
C ARG A 240 22.22 8.85 -61.92
N ARG A 241 22.83 8.00 -61.10
CA ARG A 241 24.20 7.50 -61.34
C ARG A 241 24.30 6.71 -62.65
N TRP A 242 23.25 5.97 -63.02
CA TRP A 242 23.20 5.23 -64.27
C TRP A 242 23.07 6.15 -65.49
N LEU A 243 22.16 7.12 -65.47
CA LEU A 243 21.96 8.08 -66.58
C LEU A 243 23.18 8.99 -66.82
N TYR A 244 23.86 9.45 -65.76
CA TYR A 244 25.02 10.33 -65.88
C TYR A 244 26.33 9.61 -66.17
N ARG A 245 26.34 8.28 -66.26
CA ARG A 245 27.51 7.51 -66.70
C ARG A 245 27.61 7.58 -68.22
N GLN A 246 27.88 8.76 -68.76
CA GLN A 246 28.26 8.92 -70.16
C GLN A 246 29.56 8.14 -70.41
N VAL A 247 29.51 7.34 -71.47
CA VAL A 247 30.58 6.49 -71.96
C VAL A 247 31.74 7.39 -72.36
N SER A 248 32.70 7.59 -71.45
CA SER A 248 34.02 8.08 -71.84
C SER A 248 34.66 6.94 -72.63
N GLN A 249 34.37 6.90 -73.94
CA GLN A 249 35.05 6.00 -74.85
C GLN A 249 36.51 6.44 -74.88
N THR A 250 37.36 5.65 -74.25
CA THR A 250 38.81 5.83 -74.32
C THR A 250 39.22 5.65 -75.77
N ARG A 251 39.48 6.75 -76.48
CA ARG A 251 40.01 6.73 -77.83
C ARG A 251 41.45 6.23 -77.76
N LEU A 252 41.65 4.96 -78.11
CA LEU A 252 42.96 4.35 -78.31
C LEU A 252 43.55 4.93 -79.60
N THR A 253 44.31 6.02 -79.48
CA THR A 253 45.22 6.45 -80.54
C THR A 253 46.42 5.51 -80.54
N GLY A 254 46.32 4.46 -81.36
CA GLY A 254 47.50 3.77 -81.86
C GLY A 254 48.23 4.72 -82.81
N VAL A 255 49.36 5.25 -82.37
CA VAL A 255 50.34 5.88 -83.26
C VAL A 255 51.23 4.75 -83.76
N HIS A 256 50.99 4.36 -85.01
CA HIS A 256 51.96 3.68 -85.84
C HIS A 256 52.64 4.74 -86.71
N ASP A 257 53.96 4.57 -86.81
CA ASP A 257 54.96 5.20 -87.69
C ASP A 257 55.67 6.46 -87.17
#